data_AF-A0A7V3YLM7-F1
#
_entry.id   AF-A0A7V3YLM7-F1
#
_cell.length_a   1.000
_cell.length_b   1.000
_cell.length_c   1.000
_cell.angle_alpha   90.00
_cell.angle_beta   90.00
_cell.angle_gamma   90.00
#
_symmetry.space_group_name_H-M   'P 1'
#
loop_
_entity.id
_entity.type
_entity.pdbx_description
1 polymer ?
#
loop_
_entity_poly.entity_id
_entity_poly.type
_entity_poly.pdbx_seq_one_letter_code
_entity_poly.pdbx_strand_id
1 'polypeptide(L)'
;MTRRTFLFLLALSLFSLLVSLYRLGFRDVPKTFWEPQRPGEAVLVDLGETRSVGRISCFFGLTRESTYRIEYSEDGVTWRRGPEMKPDWVFRWEHVDGPFSGRYFRIVVEHPRGMLGEMAFFEVGSSRPLPIVSVTALSASEGYERLFDEQAIAQYERSYLTGTYFDEIYHARTAFEHLRRLPPYEWTHPPLGKLIIALGVALFGMNPFGWRIVGVVFGTLLVPVVFFLARLFVPEEHALFASALFTFDFMRFVQARMATVDTYVVFFTVLAYLFLFRYFQDKAFSSLFFSGLFFGLGAATKWTAVYAGGGVALLFFLEHWRAIRRGELSRATFLRRILPLSALFFVALPALIYGLSYIPYLLVPGYTFRDVFRLQLSMYRYHHDLKATHPFASPWWEWPVMARPIWLYKGEGLPKGYISSIVSFGNPALWWTGGITVLFALVTPAFLKRQGVFWILVAFFSQYVPWMLVPRITFIYHYYGCVPFLAVLLGVFFAWLEEDNPRARIWRWVLLGGAAALFVLFYPILSGLPVSRVYVARFLRWFPSWTFFSGGE
;
A
#
# COMPACT_ATOMS: atom_id res chain seq x y z
N MET A 1 -4.58 5.40 -31.83
CA MET A 1 -5.40 5.93 -30.73
C MET A 1 -6.13 7.12 -31.27
N THR A 2 -7.45 7.11 -31.23
CA THR A 2 -8.22 8.29 -31.66
C THR A 2 -8.08 9.42 -30.63
N ARG A 3 -8.29 10.68 -31.05
CA ARG A 3 -8.32 11.83 -30.14
C ARG A 3 -9.38 11.66 -29.04
N ARG A 4 -10.54 11.07 -29.36
CA ARG A 4 -11.62 10.81 -28.40
C ARG A 4 -11.19 9.81 -27.33
N THR A 5 -10.57 8.71 -27.74
CA THR A 5 -10.02 7.69 -26.82
C THR A 5 -8.99 8.29 -25.87
N PHE A 6 -8.08 9.11 -26.39
CA PHE A 6 -7.08 9.78 -25.57
C PHE A 6 -7.72 10.70 -24.52
N LEU A 7 -8.69 11.54 -24.92
CA LEU A 7 -9.38 12.44 -24.01
C LEU A 7 -10.15 11.69 -22.92
N PHE A 8 -10.81 10.59 -23.26
CA PHE A 8 -11.52 9.76 -22.29
C PHE A 8 -10.55 9.10 -21.29
N LEU A 9 -9.45 8.53 -21.78
CA LEU A 9 -8.44 7.91 -20.93
C LEU A 9 -7.77 8.92 -20.00
N LEU A 10 -7.53 10.15 -20.50
CA LEU A 10 -7.02 11.26 -19.70
C LEU A 10 -8.03 11.66 -18.62
N ALA A 11 -9.31 11.81 -18.97
CA ALA A 11 -10.37 12.14 -18.01
C ALA A 11 -10.51 11.05 -16.93
N LEU A 12 -10.44 9.78 -17.31
CA LEU A 12 -10.49 8.65 -16.39
C LEU A 12 -9.28 8.63 -15.44
N SER A 13 -8.08 8.89 -15.98
CA SER A 13 -6.85 8.99 -15.18
C SER A 13 -6.90 10.18 -14.22
N LEU A 14 -7.40 11.34 -14.68
CA LEU A 14 -7.60 12.52 -13.85
C LEU A 14 -8.62 12.27 -12.75
N PHE A 15 -9.73 11.59 -13.06
CA PHE A 15 -10.71 11.15 -12.06
C PHE A 15 -10.05 10.27 -11.00
N SER A 16 -9.32 9.23 -11.42
CA SER A 16 -8.56 8.36 -10.49
C SER A 16 -7.63 9.18 -9.61
N LEU A 17 -6.87 10.11 -10.20
CA LEU A 17 -5.93 10.96 -9.48
C LEU A 17 -6.63 11.79 -8.42
N LEU A 18 -7.65 12.57 -8.81
CA LEU A 18 -8.34 13.50 -7.93
C LEU A 18 -9.04 12.78 -6.77
N VAL A 19 -9.72 11.66 -7.06
CA VAL A 19 -10.40 10.85 -6.04
C VAL A 19 -9.38 10.22 -5.08
N SER A 20 -8.24 9.76 -5.58
CA SER A 20 -7.16 9.22 -4.75
C SER A 20 -6.38 10.29 -3.98
N LEU A 21 -6.33 11.55 -4.43
CA LEU A 21 -5.69 12.65 -3.70
C LEU A 21 -6.59 13.23 -2.59
N TYR A 22 -7.91 13.11 -2.73
CA TYR A 22 -8.85 13.67 -1.78
C TYR A 22 -8.61 13.10 -0.36
N ARG A 23 -8.29 13.98 0.59
CA ARG A 23 -7.94 13.61 1.98
C ARG A 23 -6.92 12.46 2.03
N LEU A 24 -5.87 12.54 1.24
CA LEU A 24 -4.81 11.51 1.22
C LEU A 24 -4.03 11.48 2.53
N GLY A 25 -3.79 12.63 3.14
CA GLY A 25 -3.01 12.81 4.36
C GLY A 25 -2.66 14.28 4.53
N PHE A 26 -2.41 14.71 5.76
CA PHE A 26 -1.97 16.07 6.05
C PHE A 26 -0.46 16.20 5.86
N ARG A 27 -0.04 17.42 5.55
CA ARG A 27 1.37 17.84 5.52
C ARG A 27 1.80 18.47 6.83
N ASP A 28 0.84 19.01 7.57
CA ASP A 28 1.02 19.69 8.85
C ASP A 28 0.88 18.66 9.98
N VAL A 29 1.98 17.94 10.19
CA VAL A 29 2.23 17.07 11.34
C VAL A 29 3.57 17.49 11.94
N PRO A 30 3.88 17.15 13.20
CA PRO A 30 5.11 17.61 13.85
C PRO A 30 6.37 17.25 13.05
N LYS A 31 7.30 18.20 12.95
CA LYS A 31 8.51 18.16 12.12
C LYS A 31 9.77 18.30 12.96
N THR A 32 9.67 18.94 14.12
CA THR A 32 10.74 19.04 15.11
C THR A 32 10.64 17.85 16.07
N PHE A 33 11.79 17.39 16.55
CA PHE A 33 11.85 16.28 17.50
C PHE A 33 12.92 16.51 18.54
N TRP A 34 12.60 16.17 19.79
CA TRP A 34 13.56 15.96 20.86
C TRP A 34 13.99 14.48 20.91
N GLU A 35 15.29 14.25 21.00
CA GLU A 35 15.89 12.93 21.12
C GLU A 35 16.65 12.86 22.45
N PRO A 36 16.00 12.40 23.54
CA PRO A 36 16.68 12.24 24.82
C PRO A 36 17.84 11.26 24.69
N GLN A 37 18.89 11.46 25.48
CA GLN A 37 20.14 10.69 25.37
C GLN A 37 20.32 9.71 26.53
N ARG A 38 19.75 10.02 27.70
CA ARG A 38 19.96 9.28 28.95
C ARG A 38 18.65 8.97 29.67
N PRO A 39 18.57 7.80 30.35
CA PRO A 39 17.50 7.56 31.33
C PRO A 39 17.52 8.62 32.44
N GLY A 40 16.35 9.01 32.91
CA GLY A 40 16.16 10.03 33.93
C GLY A 40 16.19 11.48 33.43
N GLU A 41 16.38 11.71 32.13
CA GLU A 41 16.14 13.03 31.55
C GLU A 41 14.69 13.46 31.81
N ALA A 42 14.50 14.67 32.31
CA ALA A 42 13.20 15.17 32.70
C ALA A 42 12.97 16.61 32.23
N VAL A 43 11.78 16.83 31.69
CA VAL A 43 11.26 18.14 31.26
C VAL A 43 10.11 18.51 32.17
N LEU A 44 10.16 19.70 32.76
CA LEU A 44 9.08 20.27 33.56
C LEU A 44 8.23 21.20 32.69
N VAL A 45 6.91 21.03 32.75
CA VAL A 45 5.93 21.85 32.07
C VAL A 45 5.08 22.55 33.14
N ASP A 46 4.88 23.85 33.00
CA ASP A 46 3.97 24.65 33.82
C ASP A 46 2.77 25.11 32.97
N LEU A 47 1.56 24.73 33.38
CA LEU A 47 0.31 25.18 32.78
C LEU A 47 -0.18 26.53 33.34
N GLY A 48 0.54 27.10 34.31
CA GLY A 48 0.24 28.38 34.97
C GLY A 48 -0.72 28.27 36.15
N GLU A 49 -1.68 27.35 36.07
CA GLU A 49 -2.64 27.06 37.14
C GLU A 49 -3.03 25.58 37.14
N THR A 50 -3.63 25.11 38.24
CA THR A 50 -4.09 23.72 38.35
C THR A 50 -5.22 23.47 37.36
N ARG A 51 -5.02 22.49 36.48
CA ARG A 51 -6.01 22.07 35.47
C ARG A 51 -6.41 20.61 35.68
N SER A 52 -7.64 20.29 35.29
CA SER A 52 -8.09 18.90 35.17
C SER A 52 -7.78 18.39 33.77
N VAL A 53 -6.59 17.82 33.58
CA VAL A 53 -6.16 17.31 32.27
C VAL A 53 -6.85 15.98 31.99
N GLY A 54 -7.73 15.96 31.01
CA GLY A 54 -8.45 14.77 30.56
C GLY A 54 -7.65 13.91 29.60
N ARG A 55 -6.71 14.49 28.84
CA ARG A 55 -5.87 13.76 27.88
C ARG A 55 -4.50 14.43 27.75
N ILE A 56 -3.48 13.60 27.60
CA ILE A 56 -2.14 14.03 27.20
C ILE A 56 -1.81 13.29 25.91
N SER A 57 -1.56 14.04 24.83
CA SER A 57 -1.22 13.46 23.52
C SER A 57 0.22 13.77 23.17
N CYS A 58 0.92 12.84 22.53
CA CYS A 58 2.28 13.00 22.07
C CYS A 58 2.44 12.41 20.67
N PHE A 59 3.05 13.16 19.77
CA PHE A 59 3.45 12.67 18.46
C PHE A 59 4.82 12.01 18.54
N PHE A 60 4.89 10.74 18.21
CA PHE A 60 6.16 10.01 18.21
C PHE A 60 6.73 9.93 16.80
N GLY A 61 8.04 10.21 16.67
CA GLY A 61 8.80 10.00 15.44
C GLY A 61 9.29 8.56 15.34
N LEU A 62 10.60 8.38 15.14
CA LEU A 62 11.22 7.06 15.20
C LEU A 62 11.39 6.63 16.66
N THR A 63 10.84 5.47 17.05
CA THR A 63 11.03 4.87 18.38
C THR A 63 11.54 3.42 18.30
N ARG A 64 12.29 3.01 19.32
CA ARG A 64 12.85 1.67 19.54
C ARG A 64 12.75 1.32 21.03
N GLU A 65 11.60 0.80 21.45
CA GLU A 65 11.34 0.43 22.86
C GLU A 65 11.56 1.61 23.81
N SER A 66 11.16 2.82 23.40
CA SER A 66 11.21 3.98 24.29
C SER A 66 10.01 4.01 25.22
N THR A 67 10.21 4.51 26.44
CA THR A 67 9.15 4.68 27.43
C THR A 67 9.35 5.98 28.21
N TYR A 68 8.23 6.62 28.49
CA TYR A 68 8.18 7.93 29.14
C TYR A 68 7.16 7.87 30.26
N ARG A 69 7.57 8.28 31.45
CA ARG A 69 6.68 8.38 32.60
C ARG A 69 6.25 9.82 32.76
N ILE A 70 4.95 10.02 32.95
CA ILE A 70 4.41 11.34 33.28
C ILE A 70 4.20 11.40 34.79
N GLU A 71 4.72 12.44 35.42
CA GLU A 71 4.43 12.78 36.82
C GLU A 71 3.73 14.13 36.85
N TYR A 72 2.85 14.35 37.82
CA TYR A 72 2.09 15.60 37.91
C TYR A 72 1.96 16.08 39.34
N SER A 73 1.83 17.40 39.49
CA SER A 73 1.82 18.08 40.78
C SER A 73 0.99 19.38 40.71
N GLU A 74 0.32 19.72 41.80
CA GLU A 74 -0.44 20.97 41.93
C GLU A 74 0.43 22.10 42.53
N ASP A 75 1.39 21.73 43.40
CA ASP A 75 2.23 22.65 44.18
C ASP A 75 3.70 22.70 43.70
N GLY A 76 4.11 21.76 42.83
CA GLY A 76 5.49 21.61 42.36
C GLY A 76 6.40 20.87 43.35
N VAL A 77 5.88 20.49 44.53
CA VAL A 77 6.62 19.86 45.64
C VAL A 77 6.18 18.42 45.83
N THR A 78 4.87 18.18 45.86
CA THR A 78 4.26 16.85 46.02
C THR A 78 3.95 16.26 44.66
N TRP A 79 4.69 15.23 44.27
CA TRP A 79 4.59 14.60 42.95
C TRP A 79 3.78 13.32 43.01
N ARG A 80 2.80 13.21 42.11
CA ARG A 80 2.03 11.98 41.88
C ARG A 80 2.57 11.29 40.64
N ARG A 81 2.72 9.97 40.72
CA ARG A 81 3.04 9.14 39.56
C ARG A 81 1.80 9.09 38.65
N GLY A 82 1.96 9.54 37.42
CA GLY A 82 0.94 9.47 36.37
C GLY A 82 1.16 8.30 35.42
N PRO A 83 0.53 8.33 34.23
CA PRO A 83 0.58 7.24 33.27
C PRO A 83 1.97 7.13 32.62
N GLU A 84 2.25 5.94 32.09
CA GLU A 84 3.40 5.69 31.21
C GLU A 84 2.95 5.75 29.75
N MET A 85 3.71 6.44 28.92
CA MET A 85 3.59 6.41 27.46
C MET A 85 4.62 5.43 26.89
N LYS A 86 4.11 4.40 26.21
CA LYS A 86 4.91 3.37 25.52
C LYS A 86 4.52 3.39 24.04
N PRO A 87 5.20 4.17 23.18
CA PRO A 87 4.84 4.25 21.78
C PRO A 87 5.11 2.92 21.06
N ASP A 88 4.04 2.25 20.66
CA ASP A 88 4.10 1.05 19.80
C ASP A 88 4.14 1.40 18.30
N TRP A 89 3.95 2.68 17.96
CA TRP A 89 3.86 3.19 16.60
C TRP A 89 4.83 4.34 16.34
N VAL A 90 5.12 4.58 15.06
CA VAL A 90 6.02 5.65 14.60
C VAL A 90 5.30 6.63 13.69
N PHE A 91 5.70 7.89 13.74
CA PHE A 91 5.12 9.00 12.99
C PHE A 91 3.61 9.10 13.18
N ARG A 92 3.17 9.08 14.45
CA ARG A 92 1.76 9.08 14.84
C ARG A 92 1.55 9.70 16.22
N TRP A 93 0.37 10.30 16.40
CA TRP A 93 -0.14 10.71 17.70
C TRP A 93 -0.59 9.51 18.54
N GLU A 94 -0.08 9.42 19.75
CA GLU A 94 -0.60 8.56 20.82
C GLU A 94 -1.10 9.43 21.97
N HIS A 95 -1.89 8.84 22.86
CA HIS A 95 -2.41 9.54 24.01
C HIS A 95 -2.58 8.64 25.22
N VAL A 96 -2.66 9.29 26.38
CA VAL A 96 -3.10 8.70 27.65
C VAL A 96 -4.23 9.55 28.20
N ASP A 97 -5.27 8.89 28.68
CA ASP A 97 -6.48 9.54 29.20
C ASP A 97 -6.47 9.58 30.72
N GLY A 98 -6.94 10.69 31.26
CA GLY A 98 -7.02 11.00 32.68
C GLY A 98 -8.39 10.72 33.30
N PRO A 99 -8.79 11.50 34.33
CA PRO A 99 -8.30 12.84 34.66
C PRO A 99 -6.98 12.86 35.45
N PHE A 100 -6.17 13.89 35.21
CA PHE A 100 -4.97 14.24 35.97
C PHE A 100 -5.10 15.68 36.48
N SER A 101 -5.18 15.87 37.80
CA SER A 101 -5.24 17.20 38.43
C SER A 101 -3.83 17.71 38.68
N GLY A 102 -3.39 18.71 37.93
CA GLY A 102 -2.04 19.24 38.05
C GLY A 102 -1.86 20.59 37.38
N ARG A 103 -0.97 21.41 37.96
CA ARG A 103 -0.40 22.60 37.33
C ARG A 103 0.89 22.27 36.60
N TYR A 104 1.71 21.44 37.26
CA TYR A 104 3.03 21.04 36.81
C TYR A 104 3.02 19.60 36.32
N PHE A 105 3.66 19.35 35.19
CA PHE A 105 3.84 18.02 34.63
C PHE A 105 5.32 17.77 34.36
N ARG A 106 5.84 16.61 34.76
CA ARG A 106 7.19 16.15 34.42
C ARG A 106 7.09 15.01 33.42
N ILE A 107 7.78 15.17 32.30
CA ILE A 107 8.01 14.09 31.33
C ILE A 107 9.36 13.48 31.66
N VAL A 108 9.36 12.29 32.24
CA VAL A 108 10.57 11.57 32.68
C VAL A 108 10.87 10.47 31.68
N VAL A 109 12.05 10.51 31.08
CA VAL A 109 12.51 9.51 30.13
C VAL A 109 13.01 8.29 30.89
N GLU A 110 12.37 7.14 30.70
CA GLU A 110 12.85 5.88 31.29
C GLU A 110 13.79 5.16 30.32
N HIS A 111 13.43 5.15 29.02
CA HIS A 111 14.24 4.54 27.96
C HIS A 111 14.42 5.53 26.79
N PRO A 112 15.64 6.10 26.59
CA PRO A 112 15.87 7.25 25.71
C PRO A 112 16.04 6.88 24.22
N ARG A 113 15.39 5.82 23.74
CA ARG A 113 15.58 5.32 22.36
C ARG A 113 14.44 5.73 21.43
N GLY A 114 14.11 7.02 21.40
CA GLY A 114 13.05 7.50 20.51
C GLY A 114 12.99 9.01 20.35
N MET A 115 12.38 9.44 19.24
CA MET A 115 12.11 10.82 18.89
C MET A 115 10.73 11.21 19.39
N LEU A 116 10.64 12.22 20.26
CA LEU A 116 9.37 12.85 20.63
C LEU A 116 9.20 14.11 19.81
N GLY A 117 8.09 14.22 19.09
CA GLY A 117 7.75 15.40 18.31
C GLY A 117 7.09 16.41 19.21
N GLU A 118 5.77 16.54 19.11
CA GLU A 118 4.97 17.50 19.86
C GLU A 118 4.10 16.80 20.92
N MET A 119 3.97 17.39 22.11
CA MET A 119 3.09 16.94 23.18
C MET A 119 2.06 18.02 23.52
N ALA A 120 0.82 17.65 23.79
CA ALA A 120 -0.23 18.59 24.17
C ALA A 120 -1.09 18.06 25.32
N PHE A 121 -1.54 18.98 26.15
CA PHE A 121 -2.43 18.71 27.29
C PHE A 121 -3.83 19.20 26.96
N PHE A 122 -4.85 18.40 27.21
CA PHE A 122 -6.24 18.74 26.94
C PHE A 122 -7.05 18.64 28.22
N GLU A 123 -7.82 19.68 28.51
CA GLU A 123 -8.72 19.71 29.65
C GLU A 123 -9.89 18.75 29.46
N VAL A 124 -10.43 18.22 30.56
CA VAL A 124 -11.63 17.37 30.51
C VAL A 124 -12.76 18.09 29.77
N GLY A 125 -13.28 17.44 28.71
CA GLY A 125 -14.36 17.98 27.88
C GLY A 125 -13.92 18.97 26.79
N SER A 126 -12.63 19.25 26.64
CA SER A 126 -12.08 20.11 25.58
C SER A 126 -11.18 19.33 24.62
N SER A 127 -11.35 19.56 23.32
CA SER A 127 -10.43 19.08 22.27
C SER A 127 -9.41 20.15 21.86
N ARG A 128 -9.42 21.32 22.52
CA ARG A 128 -8.42 22.38 22.30
C ARG A 128 -7.25 22.18 23.27
N PRO A 129 -5.99 22.26 22.80
CA PRO A 129 -4.84 22.14 23.66
C PRO A 129 -4.80 23.31 24.66
N LEU A 130 -4.38 23.00 25.89
CA LEU A 130 -4.14 23.98 26.94
C LEU A 130 -2.88 24.80 26.60
N PRO A 131 -2.88 26.12 26.87
CA PRO A 131 -1.69 26.92 26.71
C PRO A 131 -0.62 26.49 27.71
N ILE A 132 0.63 26.45 27.25
CA ILE A 132 1.79 26.12 28.09
C ILE A 132 2.48 27.43 28.46
N VAL A 133 2.63 27.67 29.76
CA VAL A 133 3.20 28.93 30.27
C VAL A 133 4.72 28.89 30.25
N SER A 134 5.31 27.79 30.69
CA SER A 134 6.76 27.59 30.60
C SER A 134 7.13 26.12 30.51
N VAL A 135 8.28 25.87 29.89
CA VAL A 135 8.91 24.55 29.77
C VAL A 135 10.35 24.71 30.24
N THR A 136 10.77 23.88 31.19
CA THR A 136 12.09 23.97 31.83
C THR A 136 12.77 22.62 31.80
N ALA A 137 14.01 22.57 31.32
CA ALA A 137 14.86 21.39 31.48
C ALA A 137 15.24 21.20 32.95
N LEU A 138 14.90 20.05 33.53
CA LEU A 138 15.43 19.65 34.83
C LEU A 138 16.78 18.95 34.66
N SER A 139 16.81 17.95 33.79
CA SER A 139 17.99 17.14 33.45
C SER A 139 18.09 16.82 31.96
N ALA A 140 17.15 17.37 31.17
CA ALA A 140 17.00 17.10 29.74
C ALA A 140 18.21 17.59 28.92
N SER A 141 18.50 16.85 27.87
CA SER A 141 19.41 17.24 26.79
C SER A 141 18.83 18.37 25.95
N GLU A 142 19.68 19.03 25.15
CA GLU A 142 19.27 20.13 24.27
C GLU A 142 18.13 19.75 23.31
N GLY A 143 17.26 20.72 23.00
CA GLY A 143 16.15 20.55 22.05
C GLY A 143 14.86 20.01 22.67
N TYR A 144 14.77 19.91 24.00
CA TYR A 144 13.54 19.55 24.72
C TYR A 144 12.39 20.54 24.48
N GLU A 145 12.69 21.77 24.10
CA GLU A 145 11.73 22.81 23.76
C GLU A 145 10.85 22.42 22.56
N ARG A 146 11.37 21.53 21.69
CA ARG A 146 10.65 20.99 20.52
C ARG A 146 9.45 20.12 20.88
N LEU A 147 9.29 19.78 22.15
CA LEU A 147 8.08 19.10 22.62
C LEU A 147 6.83 19.97 22.54
N PHE A 148 6.99 21.30 22.44
CA PHE A 148 5.90 22.25 22.61
C PHE A 148 5.98 23.44 21.64
N ASP A 149 6.77 23.33 20.56
CA ASP A 149 6.97 24.41 19.59
C ASP A 149 5.95 24.40 18.44
N GLU A 150 5.14 23.35 18.33
CA GLU A 150 4.13 23.16 17.28
C GLU A 150 2.69 22.97 17.83
N GLN A 151 2.32 23.60 18.96
CA GLN A 151 1.01 23.40 19.62
C GLN A 151 -0.22 23.60 18.71
N ALA A 152 -0.11 24.42 17.66
CA ALA A 152 -1.20 24.70 16.73
C ALA A 152 -1.67 23.46 15.92
N ILE A 153 -0.81 22.44 15.78
CA ILE A 153 -1.12 21.20 15.04
C ILE A 153 -1.43 20.02 15.96
N ALA A 154 -1.46 20.24 17.27
CA ALA A 154 -1.77 19.23 18.27
C ALA A 154 -3.12 18.53 17.97
N GLN A 155 -3.13 17.21 18.12
CA GLN A 155 -4.32 16.40 17.84
C GLN A 155 -4.87 15.78 19.11
N TYR A 156 -6.14 16.02 19.38
CA TYR A 156 -6.87 15.29 20.42
C TYR A 156 -7.13 13.84 19.99
N GLU A 157 -7.65 13.63 18.77
CA GLU A 157 -7.88 12.29 18.20
C GLU A 157 -6.84 11.94 17.14
N ARG A 158 -6.38 10.69 17.14
CA ARG A 158 -5.53 10.19 16.05
C ARG A 158 -6.36 9.92 14.80
N SER A 159 -5.77 10.22 13.65
CA SER A 159 -6.41 10.03 12.34
C SER A 159 -5.45 9.37 11.37
N TYR A 160 -5.99 8.61 10.40
CA TYR A 160 -5.22 8.19 9.24
C TYR A 160 -4.62 9.41 8.51
N LEU A 161 -5.21 10.60 8.66
CA LEU A 161 -4.70 11.85 8.07
C LEU A 161 -3.46 12.40 8.73
N THR A 162 -3.21 12.06 10.00
CA THR A 162 -2.18 12.68 10.84
C THR A 162 -1.10 11.71 11.27
N GLY A 163 -1.17 10.44 10.87
CA GLY A 163 -0.11 9.49 11.14
C GLY A 163 -0.23 8.19 10.35
N THR A 164 0.69 7.27 10.66
CA THR A 164 0.73 5.94 10.07
C THR A 164 -0.44 5.06 10.53
N TYR A 165 -0.86 4.14 9.66
CA TYR A 165 -1.78 3.06 10.00
C TYR A 165 -1.38 1.79 9.22
N PHE A 166 -1.79 0.62 9.71
CA PHE A 166 -1.44 -0.67 9.11
C PHE A 166 0.09 -0.77 8.85
N ASP A 167 0.50 -1.35 7.72
CA ASP A 167 1.90 -1.55 7.33
C ASP A 167 2.68 -0.26 6.98
N GLU A 168 2.05 0.92 7.03
CA GLU A 168 2.79 2.18 6.88
C GLU A 168 3.83 2.37 7.99
N ILE A 169 3.58 1.81 9.17
CA ILE A 169 4.52 1.78 10.30
C ILE A 169 5.87 1.14 9.93
N TYR A 170 5.88 0.23 8.95
CA TYR A 170 7.07 -0.48 8.48
C TYR A 170 7.68 0.22 7.27
N HIS A 171 6.86 0.49 6.25
CA HIS A 171 7.34 0.98 4.96
C HIS A 171 7.68 2.47 4.95
N ALA A 172 6.83 3.33 5.52
CA ALA A 172 7.12 4.76 5.61
C ALA A 172 8.31 5.01 6.55
N ARG A 173 8.38 4.26 7.65
CA ARG A 173 9.54 4.23 8.55
C ARG A 173 10.83 3.90 7.83
N THR A 174 10.83 2.83 7.04
CA THR A 174 12.06 2.39 6.36
C THR A 174 12.45 3.35 5.24
N ALA A 175 11.49 4.00 4.59
CA ALA A 175 11.76 5.09 3.67
C ALA A 175 12.51 6.25 4.36
N PHE A 176 12.07 6.67 5.55
CA PHE A 176 12.79 7.64 6.38
C PHE A 176 14.19 7.17 6.79
N GLU A 177 14.31 5.93 7.24
CA GLU A 177 15.60 5.33 7.64
C GLU A 177 16.59 5.30 6.45
N HIS A 178 16.16 4.97 5.24
CA HIS A 178 17.00 5.04 4.04
C HIS A 178 17.50 6.46 3.74
N LEU A 179 16.64 7.48 3.85
CA LEU A 179 17.04 8.88 3.63
C LEU A 179 18.06 9.36 4.67
N ARG A 180 18.01 8.81 5.89
CA ARG A 180 18.90 9.14 7.01
C ARG A 180 20.10 8.20 7.14
N ARG A 181 20.26 7.22 6.25
CA ARG A 181 21.31 6.18 6.29
C ARG A 181 21.30 5.39 7.61
N LEU A 182 20.11 5.12 8.13
CA LEU A 182 19.89 4.33 9.34
C LEU A 182 19.65 2.85 8.98
N PRO A 183 19.94 1.91 9.90
CA PRO A 183 19.57 0.52 9.72
C PRO A 183 18.06 0.38 9.47
N PRO A 184 17.64 -0.22 8.34
CA PRO A 184 16.24 -0.30 7.96
C PRO A 184 15.50 -1.34 8.80
N TYR A 185 14.34 -0.94 9.32
CA TYR A 185 13.49 -1.78 10.15
C TYR A 185 12.79 -2.85 9.31
N GLU A 186 12.18 -2.46 8.18
CA GLU A 186 11.47 -3.38 7.31
C GLU A 186 12.41 -3.96 6.26
N TRP A 187 12.95 -5.14 6.56
CA TRP A 187 13.93 -5.81 5.72
C TRP A 187 13.39 -7.05 5.01
N THR A 188 12.13 -7.43 5.22
CA THR A 188 11.54 -8.68 4.69
C THR A 188 11.23 -8.61 3.19
N HIS A 189 11.28 -7.43 2.60
CA HIS A 189 11.08 -7.19 1.18
C HIS A 189 12.26 -6.45 0.53
N PRO A 190 12.52 -6.69 -0.77
CA PRO A 190 13.49 -5.92 -1.53
C PRO A 190 13.28 -4.39 -1.42
N PRO A 191 14.34 -3.57 -1.57
CA PRO A 191 14.29 -2.17 -1.15
C PRO A 191 13.53 -1.24 -2.09
N LEU A 192 13.42 -1.53 -3.40
CA LEU A 192 12.99 -0.54 -4.39
C LEU A 192 11.64 0.09 -4.06
N GLY A 193 10.66 -0.68 -3.59
CA GLY A 193 9.35 -0.14 -3.22
C GLY A 193 9.43 0.90 -2.09
N LYS A 194 10.31 0.68 -1.11
CA LYS A 194 10.56 1.62 -0.01
C LYS A 194 11.37 2.83 -0.47
N LEU A 195 12.25 2.67 -1.46
CA LEU A 195 12.95 3.79 -2.10
C LEU A 195 12.03 4.67 -2.93
N ILE A 196 11.02 4.09 -3.58
CA ILE A 196 9.97 4.84 -4.27
C ILE A 196 9.14 5.66 -3.26
N ILE A 197 8.82 5.10 -2.08
CA ILE A 197 8.18 5.84 -0.98
C ILE A 197 9.11 6.96 -0.47
N ALA A 198 10.41 6.67 -0.33
CA ALA A 198 11.41 7.64 0.10
C ALA A 198 11.50 8.86 -0.83
N LEU A 199 11.27 8.70 -2.13
CA LEU A 199 11.17 9.84 -3.06
C LEU A 199 10.03 10.79 -2.67
N GLY A 200 8.87 10.26 -2.29
CA GLY A 200 7.75 11.07 -1.82
C GLY A 200 8.07 11.81 -0.52
N VAL A 201 8.68 11.10 0.43
CA VAL A 201 9.14 11.69 1.71
C VAL A 201 10.19 12.78 1.47
N ALA A 202 11.13 12.58 0.56
CA ALA A 202 12.16 13.56 0.23
C ALA A 202 11.59 14.84 -0.40
N LEU A 203 10.55 14.71 -1.24
CA LEU A 203 9.94 15.85 -1.95
C LEU A 203 8.92 16.62 -1.11
N PHE A 204 8.18 15.94 -0.22
CA PHE A 204 7.04 16.52 0.47
C PHE A 204 7.13 16.45 2.01
N GLY A 205 8.20 15.88 2.55
CA GLY A 205 8.43 15.71 3.99
C GLY A 205 7.94 14.37 4.54
N MET A 206 8.40 14.04 5.76
CA MET A 206 7.97 12.84 6.50
C MET A 206 6.60 13.06 7.14
N ASN A 207 5.57 13.06 6.30
CA ASN A 207 4.18 13.24 6.69
C ASN A 207 3.23 12.34 5.86
N PRO A 208 1.98 12.13 6.31
CA PRO A 208 0.99 11.30 5.63
C PRO A 208 0.83 11.57 4.13
N PHE A 209 0.85 12.83 3.72
CA PHE A 209 0.81 13.15 2.29
C PHE A 209 2.07 12.66 1.56
N GLY A 210 3.25 12.95 2.11
CA GLY A 210 4.53 12.70 1.47
C GLY A 210 4.83 11.22 1.25
N TRP A 211 4.53 10.33 2.19
CA TRP A 211 4.75 8.90 1.97
C TRP A 211 3.68 8.23 1.10
N ARG A 212 2.47 8.80 0.95
CA ARG A 212 1.37 8.21 0.14
C ARG A 212 1.31 8.68 -1.30
N ILE A 213 1.79 9.90 -1.61
CA ILE A 213 1.60 10.54 -2.92
C ILE A 213 2.14 9.72 -4.09
N VAL A 214 3.29 9.06 -3.93
CA VAL A 214 3.90 8.27 -5.01
C VAL A 214 3.08 7.01 -5.31
N GLY A 215 2.47 6.40 -4.29
CA GLY A 215 1.51 5.31 -4.46
C GLY A 215 0.31 5.73 -5.32
N VAL A 216 -0.21 6.95 -5.08
CA VAL A 216 -1.33 7.51 -5.86
C VAL A 216 -0.94 7.75 -7.31
N VAL A 217 0.28 8.24 -7.57
CA VAL A 217 0.80 8.43 -8.93
C VAL A 217 0.87 7.10 -9.67
N PHE A 218 1.49 6.06 -9.08
CA PHE A 218 1.60 4.75 -9.71
C PHE A 218 0.23 4.07 -9.88
N GLY A 219 -0.65 4.17 -8.89
CA GLY A 219 -2.02 3.66 -8.95
C GLY A 219 -2.88 4.36 -10.02
N THR A 220 -2.56 5.62 -10.33
CA THR A 220 -3.18 6.37 -11.44
C THR A 220 -2.58 5.97 -12.78
N LEU A 221 -1.25 5.81 -12.88
CA LEU A 221 -0.58 5.36 -14.10
C LEU A 221 -0.94 3.91 -14.48
N LEU A 222 -1.36 3.09 -13.52
CA LEU A 222 -1.91 1.76 -13.79
C LEU A 222 -3.15 1.81 -14.69
N VAL A 223 -3.98 2.86 -14.62
CA VAL A 223 -5.20 3.01 -15.42
C VAL A 223 -4.91 2.98 -16.93
N PRO A 224 -4.05 3.85 -17.49
CA PRO A 224 -3.66 3.78 -18.89
C PRO A 224 -2.84 2.53 -19.22
N VAL A 225 -2.06 1.98 -18.29
CA VAL A 225 -1.33 0.72 -18.53
C VAL A 225 -2.30 -0.44 -18.79
N VAL A 226 -3.38 -0.56 -18.02
CA VAL A 226 -4.44 -1.57 -18.27
C VAL A 226 -5.13 -1.34 -19.61
N PHE A 227 -5.38 -0.09 -19.99
CA PHE A 227 -5.90 0.23 -21.33
C PHE A 227 -4.95 -0.26 -22.43
N PHE A 228 -3.66 0.05 -22.35
CA PHE A 228 -2.68 -0.36 -23.36
C PHE A 228 -2.52 -1.88 -23.41
N LEU A 229 -2.62 -2.57 -22.27
CA LEU A 229 -2.60 -4.04 -22.21
C LEU A 229 -3.82 -4.64 -22.90
N ALA A 230 -5.03 -4.15 -22.59
CA ALA A 230 -6.24 -4.61 -23.25
C ALA A 230 -6.24 -4.35 -24.75
N ARG A 231 -5.75 -3.18 -25.17
CA ARG A 231 -5.69 -2.75 -26.58
C ARG A 231 -4.81 -3.64 -27.47
N LEU A 232 -3.97 -4.50 -26.88
CA LEU A 232 -3.26 -5.53 -27.65
C LEU A 232 -4.19 -6.60 -28.21
N PHE A 233 -5.38 -6.78 -27.62
CA PHE A 233 -6.27 -7.90 -27.91
C PHE A 233 -7.65 -7.46 -28.41
N VAL A 234 -8.07 -6.23 -28.11
CA VAL A 234 -9.40 -5.73 -28.44
C VAL A 234 -9.38 -4.30 -28.99
N PRO A 235 -10.46 -3.88 -29.69
CA PRO A 235 -10.65 -2.49 -30.10
C PRO A 235 -10.61 -1.50 -28.92
N GLU A 236 -10.44 -0.21 -29.26
CA GLU A 236 -10.26 0.85 -28.26
C GLU A 236 -11.44 0.97 -27.28
N GLU A 237 -12.67 0.67 -27.70
CA GLU A 237 -13.85 0.75 -26.84
C GLU A 237 -13.83 -0.28 -25.70
N HIS A 238 -13.45 -1.54 -25.97
CA HIS A 238 -13.40 -2.59 -24.95
C HIS A 238 -12.15 -2.45 -24.08
N ALA A 239 -11.07 -1.90 -24.64
CA ALA A 239 -9.89 -1.52 -23.86
C ALA A 239 -10.19 -0.37 -22.89
N LEU A 240 -10.96 0.64 -23.32
CA LEU A 240 -11.45 1.70 -22.44
C LEU A 240 -12.36 1.14 -21.34
N PHE A 241 -13.24 0.20 -21.69
CA PHE A 241 -14.09 -0.50 -20.72
C PHE A 241 -13.26 -1.24 -19.66
N ALA A 242 -12.26 -2.03 -20.06
CA ALA A 242 -11.37 -2.73 -19.13
C ALA A 242 -10.66 -1.76 -18.17
N SER A 243 -10.12 -0.66 -18.69
CA SER A 243 -9.46 0.38 -17.90
C SER A 243 -10.42 1.12 -16.96
N ALA A 244 -11.63 1.44 -17.42
CA ALA A 244 -12.67 2.07 -16.61
C ALA A 244 -13.14 1.15 -15.48
N LEU A 245 -13.35 -0.14 -15.77
CA LEU A 245 -13.74 -1.13 -14.78
C LEU A 245 -12.66 -1.29 -13.70
N PHE A 246 -11.38 -1.34 -14.09
CA PHE A 246 -10.26 -1.37 -13.16
C PHE A 246 -10.15 -0.08 -12.32
N THR A 247 -10.48 1.08 -12.89
CA THR A 247 -10.44 2.37 -12.17
C THR A 247 -11.38 2.37 -10.95
N PHE A 248 -12.55 1.74 -11.08
CA PHE A 248 -13.54 1.59 -10.02
C PHE A 248 -13.30 0.37 -9.10
N ASP A 249 -12.17 -0.33 -9.25
CA ASP A 249 -11.80 -1.39 -8.30
C ASP A 249 -11.46 -0.81 -6.92
N PHE A 250 -12.01 -1.44 -5.89
CA PHE A 250 -11.87 -1.02 -4.50
C PHE A 250 -10.43 -1.18 -4.02
N MET A 251 -9.82 -2.34 -4.30
CA MET A 251 -8.47 -2.67 -3.85
C MET A 251 -7.45 -1.76 -4.50
N ARG A 252 -7.58 -1.50 -5.81
CA ARG A 252 -6.73 -0.52 -6.51
C ARG A 252 -6.76 0.84 -5.82
N PHE A 253 -7.95 1.36 -5.52
CA PHE A 253 -8.10 2.66 -4.86
C PHE A 253 -7.46 2.69 -3.48
N VAL A 254 -7.73 1.68 -2.65
CA VAL A 254 -7.22 1.62 -1.27
C VAL A 254 -5.70 1.41 -1.24
N GLN A 255 -5.17 0.48 -2.03
CA GLN A 255 -3.73 0.19 -2.09
C GLN A 255 -2.93 1.36 -2.70
N ALA A 256 -3.51 2.13 -3.62
CA ALA A 256 -2.85 3.32 -4.16
C ALA A 256 -2.71 4.45 -3.11
N ARG A 257 -3.59 4.50 -2.12
CA ARG A 257 -3.62 5.55 -1.09
C ARG A 257 -2.82 5.24 0.16
N MET A 258 -2.25 4.05 0.25
CA MET A 258 -1.50 3.58 1.41
C MET A 258 -0.03 3.44 1.03
N ALA A 259 0.90 3.79 1.92
CA ALA A 259 2.33 3.63 1.68
C ALA A 259 2.79 2.18 1.87
N THR A 260 2.33 1.28 1.00
CA THR A 260 2.83 -0.10 0.86
C THR A 260 3.48 -0.31 -0.50
N VAL A 261 4.18 -1.43 -0.65
CA VAL A 261 4.92 -1.76 -1.88
C VAL A 261 4.05 -2.43 -2.96
N ASP A 262 2.80 -2.77 -2.64
CA ASP A 262 1.92 -3.59 -3.48
C ASP A 262 1.55 -2.91 -4.80
N THR A 263 1.23 -1.62 -4.78
CA THR A 263 0.90 -0.86 -6.00
C THR A 263 2.07 -0.82 -6.98
N TYR A 264 3.30 -0.71 -6.50
CA TYR A 264 4.49 -0.64 -7.36
C TYR A 264 4.79 -1.99 -8.02
N VAL A 265 4.71 -3.09 -7.26
CA VAL A 265 4.96 -4.42 -7.84
C VAL A 265 3.90 -4.79 -8.87
N VAL A 266 2.62 -4.45 -8.63
CA VAL A 266 1.55 -4.66 -9.62
C VAL A 266 1.81 -3.83 -10.88
N PHE A 267 2.18 -2.55 -10.74
CA PHE A 267 2.52 -1.69 -11.87
C PHE A 267 3.62 -2.28 -12.76
N PHE A 268 4.74 -2.70 -12.15
CA PHE A 268 5.84 -3.30 -12.90
C PHE A 268 5.50 -4.67 -13.50
N THR A 269 4.73 -5.50 -12.79
CA THR A 269 4.26 -6.79 -13.31
C THR A 269 3.38 -6.63 -14.55
N VAL A 270 2.42 -5.70 -14.53
CA VAL A 270 1.52 -5.46 -15.68
C VAL A 270 2.30 -4.93 -16.88
N LEU A 271 3.28 -4.04 -16.66
CA LEU A 271 4.17 -3.58 -17.73
C LEU A 271 5.05 -4.70 -18.29
N ALA A 272 5.58 -5.58 -17.44
CA ALA A 272 6.37 -6.73 -17.90
C ALA A 272 5.56 -7.61 -18.87
N TYR A 273 4.29 -7.89 -18.56
CA TYR A 273 3.38 -8.62 -19.44
C TYR A 273 2.95 -7.83 -20.68
N LEU A 274 2.65 -6.54 -20.54
CA LEU A 274 2.33 -5.65 -21.68
C LEU A 274 3.43 -5.71 -22.74
N PHE A 275 4.67 -5.55 -22.33
CA PHE A 275 5.80 -5.55 -23.26
C PHE A 275 6.15 -6.94 -23.77
N LEU A 276 5.91 -8.01 -23.00
CA LEU A 276 6.04 -9.39 -23.50
C LEU A 276 5.02 -9.67 -24.60
N PHE A 277 3.75 -9.32 -24.38
CA PHE A 277 2.69 -9.55 -25.36
C PHE A 277 2.88 -8.68 -26.60
N ARG A 278 3.38 -7.45 -26.42
CA ARG A 278 3.80 -6.60 -27.52
C ARG A 278 4.94 -7.23 -28.33
N TYR A 279 5.96 -7.78 -27.65
CA TYR A 279 7.04 -8.53 -28.30
C TYR A 279 6.50 -9.71 -29.13
N PHE A 280 5.47 -10.41 -28.66
CA PHE A 280 4.89 -11.48 -29.47
C PHE A 280 4.23 -11.00 -30.76
N GLN A 281 3.75 -9.75 -30.81
CA GLN A 281 3.15 -9.13 -31.99
C GLN A 281 4.19 -8.50 -32.92
N ASP A 282 5.13 -7.72 -32.38
CA ASP A 282 6.08 -6.91 -33.17
C ASP A 282 7.45 -7.58 -33.37
N LYS A 283 7.77 -8.62 -32.58
CA LYS A 283 9.07 -9.30 -32.52
C LYS A 283 10.26 -8.36 -32.23
N ALA A 284 10.00 -7.18 -31.68
CA ALA A 284 11.01 -6.15 -31.45
C ALA A 284 11.79 -6.41 -30.15
N PHE A 285 13.12 -6.44 -30.23
CA PHE A 285 13.97 -6.62 -29.04
C PHE A 285 13.83 -5.49 -28.01
N SER A 286 13.36 -4.30 -28.42
CA SER A 286 13.01 -3.23 -27.47
C SER A 286 11.84 -3.62 -26.57
N SER A 287 10.78 -4.23 -27.12
CA SER A 287 9.67 -4.77 -26.34
C SER A 287 10.15 -5.87 -25.38
N LEU A 288 11.05 -6.75 -25.83
CA LEU A 288 11.64 -7.77 -24.96
C LEU A 288 12.51 -7.16 -23.84
N PHE A 289 13.33 -6.15 -24.15
CA PHE A 289 14.13 -5.40 -23.19
C PHE A 289 13.25 -4.73 -22.13
N PHE A 290 12.18 -4.01 -22.53
CA PHE A 290 11.29 -3.36 -21.58
C PHE A 290 10.56 -4.37 -20.70
N SER A 291 10.17 -5.53 -21.24
CA SER A 291 9.60 -6.61 -20.44
C SER A 291 10.57 -7.08 -19.34
N GLY A 292 11.84 -7.31 -19.69
CA GLY A 292 12.90 -7.66 -18.73
C GLY A 292 13.21 -6.56 -17.71
N LEU A 293 13.26 -5.30 -18.16
CA LEU A 293 13.44 -4.12 -17.30
C LEU A 293 12.35 -4.04 -16.23
N PHE A 294 11.08 -4.11 -16.63
CA PHE A 294 9.97 -4.02 -15.69
C PHE A 294 9.86 -5.25 -14.80
N PHE A 295 10.20 -6.45 -15.30
CA PHE A 295 10.36 -7.62 -14.44
C PHE A 295 11.42 -7.39 -13.35
N GLY A 296 12.59 -6.85 -13.70
CA GLY A 296 13.65 -6.51 -12.75
C GLY A 296 13.22 -5.48 -11.70
N LEU A 297 12.53 -4.41 -12.12
CA LEU A 297 11.96 -3.41 -11.20
C LEU A 297 10.90 -4.03 -10.27
N GLY A 298 10.05 -4.92 -10.78
CA GLY A 298 9.10 -5.67 -9.98
C GLY A 298 9.80 -6.56 -8.94
N ALA A 299 10.80 -7.33 -9.34
CA ALA A 299 11.55 -8.23 -8.47
C ALA A 299 12.31 -7.46 -7.37
N ALA A 300 12.85 -6.29 -7.70
CA ALA A 300 13.51 -5.38 -6.75
C ALA A 300 12.53 -4.68 -5.79
N THR A 301 11.21 -4.78 -6.04
CA THR A 301 10.15 -4.24 -5.18
C THR A 301 9.60 -5.31 -4.23
N LYS A 302 9.18 -6.46 -4.75
CA LYS A 302 8.61 -7.57 -3.98
C LYS A 302 8.76 -8.89 -4.75
N TRP A 303 9.10 -9.96 -4.05
CA TRP A 303 9.33 -11.29 -4.67
C TRP A 303 8.08 -11.89 -5.33
N THR A 304 6.90 -11.33 -5.11
CA THR A 304 5.70 -11.72 -5.87
C THR A 304 5.84 -11.45 -7.38
N ALA A 305 6.72 -10.53 -7.81
CA ALA A 305 7.07 -10.39 -9.22
C ALA A 305 7.83 -11.60 -9.80
N VAL A 306 8.49 -12.42 -8.97
CA VAL A 306 9.13 -13.67 -9.44
C VAL A 306 8.07 -14.66 -9.92
N TYR A 307 6.88 -14.65 -9.31
CA TYR A 307 5.73 -15.41 -9.79
C TYR A 307 5.31 -14.98 -11.19
N ALA A 308 5.29 -13.66 -11.45
CA ALA A 308 5.07 -13.11 -12.79
C ALA A 308 6.18 -13.55 -13.75
N GLY A 309 7.44 -13.50 -13.31
CA GLY A 309 8.59 -14.00 -14.06
C GLY A 309 8.43 -15.43 -14.54
N GLY A 310 7.88 -16.31 -13.68
CA GLY A 310 7.54 -17.69 -14.06
C GLY A 310 6.54 -17.78 -15.21
N GLY A 311 5.46 -16.98 -15.16
CA GLY A 311 4.48 -16.93 -16.25
C GLY A 311 5.04 -16.28 -17.53
N VAL A 312 5.87 -15.24 -17.39
CA VAL A 312 6.60 -14.61 -18.51
C VAL A 312 7.51 -15.64 -19.19
N ALA A 313 8.30 -16.37 -18.43
CA ALA A 313 9.19 -17.41 -18.94
C ALA A 313 8.40 -18.53 -19.65
N LEU A 314 7.31 -19.02 -19.03
CA LEU A 314 6.45 -20.04 -19.62
C LEU A 314 5.92 -19.60 -20.99
N LEU A 315 5.33 -18.41 -21.08
CA LEU A 315 4.81 -17.90 -22.34
C LEU A 315 5.92 -17.65 -23.36
N PHE A 316 7.05 -17.09 -22.93
CA PHE A 316 8.19 -16.86 -23.78
C PHE A 316 8.66 -18.17 -24.44
N PHE A 317 8.95 -19.21 -23.67
CA PHE A 317 9.43 -20.48 -24.23
C PHE A 317 8.36 -21.17 -25.07
N LEU A 318 7.11 -21.15 -24.63
CA LEU A 318 5.99 -21.79 -25.33
C LEU A 318 5.73 -21.15 -26.70
N GLU A 319 5.70 -19.82 -26.79
CA GLU A 319 5.46 -19.12 -28.06
C GLU A 319 6.63 -19.29 -29.04
N HIS A 320 7.88 -19.28 -28.58
CA HIS A 320 9.02 -19.58 -29.46
C HIS A 320 9.04 -21.05 -29.89
N TRP A 321 8.68 -21.99 -29.01
CA TRP A 321 8.55 -23.40 -29.37
C TRP A 321 7.47 -23.61 -30.43
N ARG A 322 6.31 -22.96 -30.28
CA ARG A 322 5.24 -22.96 -31.29
C ARG A 322 5.72 -22.39 -32.63
N ALA A 323 6.44 -21.27 -32.62
CA ALA A 323 7.00 -20.67 -33.83
C ALA A 323 8.00 -21.60 -34.53
N ILE A 324 8.86 -22.29 -33.77
CA ILE A 324 9.79 -23.29 -34.31
C ILE A 324 9.02 -24.48 -34.92
N ARG A 325 7.99 -24.99 -34.23
CA ARG A 325 7.16 -26.10 -34.71
C ARG A 325 6.37 -25.75 -35.97
N ARG A 326 6.02 -24.48 -36.16
CA ARG A 326 5.34 -23.97 -37.37
C ARG A 326 6.31 -23.59 -38.50
N GLY A 327 7.62 -23.65 -38.26
CA GLY A 327 8.64 -23.23 -39.23
C GLY A 327 8.81 -21.71 -39.38
N GLU A 328 8.14 -20.91 -38.54
CA GLU A 328 8.23 -19.44 -38.53
C GLU A 328 9.56 -18.94 -37.95
N LEU A 329 10.25 -19.77 -37.16
CA LEU A 329 11.52 -19.45 -36.51
C LEU A 329 12.50 -20.63 -36.59
N SER A 330 13.72 -20.38 -37.09
CA SER A 330 14.79 -21.39 -37.05
C SER A 330 15.30 -21.62 -35.62
N ARG A 331 15.49 -22.90 -35.26
CA ARG A 331 16.11 -23.30 -33.99
C ARG A 331 17.50 -22.67 -33.79
N ALA A 332 18.27 -22.50 -34.87
CA ALA A 332 19.59 -21.86 -34.80
C ALA A 332 19.47 -20.37 -34.41
N THR A 333 18.51 -19.64 -35.00
CA THR A 333 18.25 -18.24 -34.66
C THR A 333 17.80 -18.10 -33.21
N PHE A 334 16.93 -18.99 -32.73
CA PHE A 334 16.50 -19.01 -31.33
C PHE A 334 17.69 -19.18 -30.38
N LEU A 335 18.51 -20.23 -30.59
CA LEU A 335 19.62 -20.56 -29.69
C LEU A 335 20.78 -19.55 -29.75
N ARG A 336 21.11 -19.02 -30.94
CA ARG A 336 22.28 -18.15 -31.11
C ARG A 336 21.99 -16.67 -30.90
N ARG A 337 20.73 -16.23 -31.01
CA ARG A 337 20.37 -14.81 -30.95
C ARG A 337 19.32 -14.50 -29.89
N ILE A 338 18.16 -15.16 -29.95
CA ILE A 338 17.03 -14.80 -29.08
C ILE A 338 17.31 -15.22 -27.63
N LEU A 339 17.76 -16.45 -27.41
CA LEU A 339 17.99 -16.98 -26.07
C LEU A 339 19.09 -16.21 -25.29
N PRO A 340 20.27 -15.91 -25.86
CA PRO A 340 21.29 -15.12 -25.16
C PRO A 340 20.83 -13.69 -24.84
N LEU A 341 20.12 -13.02 -25.77
CA LEU A 341 19.54 -11.70 -25.52
C LEU A 341 18.47 -11.75 -24.43
N SER A 342 17.67 -12.81 -24.41
CA SER A 342 16.65 -13.01 -23.37
C SER A 342 17.31 -13.27 -22.01
N ALA A 343 18.42 -14.01 -21.95
CA ALA A 343 19.19 -14.18 -20.72
C ALA A 343 19.76 -12.83 -20.22
N LEU A 344 20.24 -11.98 -21.14
CA LEU A 344 20.66 -10.62 -20.79
C LEU A 344 19.51 -9.81 -20.18
N PHE A 345 18.32 -9.84 -20.79
CA PHE A 345 17.18 -9.02 -20.37
C PHE A 345 16.40 -9.56 -19.17
N PHE A 346 16.35 -10.87 -18.96
CA PHE A 346 15.57 -11.50 -17.89
C PHE A 346 16.40 -12.11 -16.76
N VAL A 347 17.74 -12.12 -16.88
CA VAL A 347 18.63 -12.57 -15.80
C VAL A 347 19.62 -11.48 -15.41
N ALA A 348 20.49 -11.07 -16.33
CA ALA A 348 21.57 -10.13 -16.00
C ALA A 348 21.04 -8.73 -15.63
N LEU A 349 20.10 -8.18 -16.42
CA LEU A 349 19.49 -6.89 -16.16
C LEU A 349 18.67 -6.87 -14.85
N PRO A 350 17.74 -7.83 -14.59
CA PRO A 350 17.06 -7.95 -13.30
C PRO A 350 18.00 -8.11 -12.11
N ALA A 351 19.05 -8.93 -12.23
CA ALA A 351 20.04 -9.10 -11.17
C ALA A 351 20.78 -7.80 -10.87
N LEU A 352 21.14 -7.03 -11.91
CA LEU A 352 21.74 -5.70 -11.76
C LEU A 352 20.78 -4.73 -11.05
N ILE A 353 19.53 -4.61 -11.52
CA ILE A 353 18.52 -3.73 -10.90
C ILE A 353 18.28 -4.11 -9.43
N TYR A 354 18.13 -5.40 -9.17
CA TYR A 354 17.95 -5.94 -7.83
C TYR A 354 19.16 -5.59 -6.94
N GLY A 355 20.38 -5.85 -7.39
CA GLY A 355 21.60 -5.51 -6.65
C GLY A 355 21.74 -4.00 -6.39
N LEU A 356 21.49 -3.16 -7.39
CA LEU A 356 21.54 -1.69 -7.26
C LEU A 356 20.51 -1.16 -6.25
N SER A 357 19.35 -1.81 -6.12
CA SER A 357 18.35 -1.41 -5.13
C SER A 357 18.84 -1.51 -3.68
N TYR A 358 19.90 -2.28 -3.40
CA TYR A 358 20.51 -2.40 -2.08
C TYR A 358 21.61 -1.36 -1.77
N ILE A 359 21.91 -0.42 -2.69
CA ILE A 359 22.87 0.66 -2.41
C ILE A 359 22.59 1.37 -1.07
N PRO A 360 21.33 1.72 -0.72
CA PRO A 360 21.05 2.39 0.55
C PRO A 360 21.39 1.57 1.80
N TYR A 361 21.41 0.24 1.72
CA TYR A 361 21.91 -0.60 2.82
C TYR A 361 23.42 -0.45 3.00
N LEU A 362 24.18 -0.32 1.91
CA LEU A 362 25.63 -0.13 1.95
C LEU A 362 26.05 1.26 2.40
N LEU A 363 25.12 2.23 2.35
CA LEU A 363 25.34 3.58 2.87
C LEU A 363 25.13 3.67 4.39
N VAL A 364 24.57 2.65 5.02
CA VAL A 364 24.46 2.56 6.49
C VAL A 364 25.85 2.31 7.07
N PRO A 365 26.33 3.13 8.03
CA PRO A 365 27.63 2.92 8.65
C PRO A 365 27.80 1.50 9.20
N GLY A 366 28.90 0.85 8.83
CA GLY A 366 29.24 -0.51 9.27
C GLY A 366 28.63 -1.65 8.43
N TYR A 367 27.72 -1.37 7.50
CA TYR A 367 27.17 -2.40 6.61
C TYR A 367 28.11 -2.70 5.44
N THR A 368 28.17 -3.97 5.06
CA THR A 368 29.00 -4.44 3.94
C THR A 368 28.19 -5.22 2.92
N PHE A 369 28.78 -5.52 1.76
CA PHE A 369 28.18 -6.43 0.77
C PHE A 369 27.85 -7.80 1.36
N ARG A 370 28.65 -8.30 2.32
CA ARG A 370 28.40 -9.56 3.00
C ARG A 370 27.06 -9.54 3.74
N ASP A 371 26.69 -8.40 4.32
CA ASP A 371 25.43 -8.24 5.04
C ASP A 371 24.24 -8.23 4.08
N VAL A 372 24.39 -7.60 2.91
CA VAL A 372 23.37 -7.66 1.84
C VAL A 372 23.16 -9.10 1.33
N PHE A 373 24.23 -9.88 1.18
CA PHE A 373 24.12 -11.30 0.83
C PHE A 373 23.45 -12.12 1.93
N ARG A 374 23.87 -11.95 3.18
CA ARG A 374 23.23 -12.61 4.34
C ARG A 374 21.75 -12.24 4.44
N LEU A 375 21.40 -10.99 4.15
CA LEU A 375 20.03 -10.52 4.17
C LEU A 375 19.12 -11.28 3.21
N GLN A 376 19.61 -11.71 2.04
CA GLN A 376 18.79 -12.54 1.12
C GLN A 376 18.37 -13.85 1.77
N LEU A 377 19.31 -14.50 2.47
CA LEU A 377 19.05 -15.74 3.20
C LEU A 377 18.13 -15.49 4.40
N SER A 378 18.32 -14.38 5.13
CA SER A 378 17.43 -13.97 6.21
C SER A 378 16.00 -13.73 5.72
N MET A 379 15.83 -13.05 4.58
CA MET A 379 14.52 -12.79 3.96
C MET A 379 13.84 -14.11 3.59
N TYR A 380 14.58 -15.04 2.97
CA TYR A 380 14.04 -16.35 2.64
C TYR A 380 13.59 -17.11 3.89
N ARG A 381 14.45 -17.19 4.92
CA ARG A 381 14.13 -17.85 6.19
C ARG A 381 12.93 -17.22 6.88
N TYR A 382 12.84 -15.89 6.91
CA TYR A 382 11.67 -15.19 7.45
C TYR A 382 10.39 -15.65 6.76
N HIS A 383 10.32 -15.63 5.43
CA HIS A 383 9.11 -16.02 4.70
C HIS A 383 8.80 -17.52 4.78
N HIS A 384 9.82 -18.37 4.92
CA HIS A 384 9.66 -19.81 5.06
C HIS A 384 9.19 -20.20 6.48
N ASP A 385 9.77 -19.58 7.51
CA ASP A 385 9.60 -19.99 8.92
C ASP A 385 8.52 -19.18 9.66
N LEU A 386 7.93 -18.15 9.04
CA LEU A 386 6.92 -17.32 9.68
C LEU A 386 5.67 -18.13 10.07
N LYS A 387 5.53 -18.35 11.37
CA LYS A 387 4.33 -18.90 12.01
C LYS A 387 3.68 -17.82 12.87
N ALA A 388 2.58 -17.28 12.38
CA ALA A 388 1.82 -16.23 13.05
C ALA A 388 0.32 -16.42 12.82
N THR A 389 -0.50 -15.88 13.71
CA THR A 389 -1.94 -15.78 13.56
C THR A 389 -2.34 -14.31 13.50
N HIS A 390 -3.38 -13.99 12.72
CA HIS A 390 -3.89 -12.63 12.61
C HIS A 390 -5.41 -12.66 12.35
N PRO A 391 -6.22 -11.86 13.06
CA PRO A 391 -7.69 -11.88 12.92
C PRO A 391 -8.23 -11.54 11.54
N PHE A 392 -7.42 -10.94 10.66
CA PHE A 392 -7.81 -10.59 9.29
C PHE A 392 -7.08 -11.39 8.22
N ALA A 393 -6.35 -12.44 8.61
CA ALA A 393 -5.75 -13.35 7.64
C ALA A 393 -6.82 -14.15 6.88
N SER A 394 -6.52 -14.43 5.62
CA SER A 394 -7.44 -15.10 4.69
C SER A 394 -6.63 -15.97 3.71
N PRO A 395 -6.92 -17.27 3.59
CA PRO A 395 -6.25 -18.14 2.61
C PRO A 395 -6.62 -17.81 1.17
N TRP A 396 -5.80 -18.27 0.22
CA TRP A 396 -5.88 -17.97 -1.21
C TRP A 396 -7.25 -18.24 -1.87
N TRP A 397 -7.99 -19.24 -1.38
CA TRP A 397 -9.30 -19.63 -1.93
C TRP A 397 -10.44 -18.69 -1.49
N GLU A 398 -10.25 -17.92 -0.41
CA GLU A 398 -11.24 -16.94 0.04
C GLU A 398 -11.24 -15.66 -0.80
N TRP A 399 -10.13 -15.37 -1.50
CA TRP A 399 -9.94 -14.07 -2.16
C TRP A 399 -10.89 -13.83 -3.34
N PRO A 400 -11.08 -14.77 -4.29
CA PRO A 400 -11.93 -14.50 -5.47
C PRO A 400 -13.39 -14.18 -5.10
N VAL A 401 -13.90 -14.77 -4.02
CA VAL A 401 -15.25 -14.52 -3.51
C VAL A 401 -15.30 -13.39 -2.48
N MET A 402 -14.14 -12.86 -2.09
CA MET A 402 -13.97 -11.83 -1.07
C MET A 402 -14.57 -12.24 0.27
N ALA A 403 -14.40 -13.49 0.69
CA ALA A 403 -15.02 -13.99 1.91
C ALA A 403 -14.58 -13.20 3.14
N ARG A 404 -13.35 -12.71 3.17
CA ARG A 404 -12.80 -11.94 4.29
C ARG A 404 -12.00 -10.73 3.83
N PRO A 405 -12.59 -9.52 3.87
CA PRO A 405 -11.87 -8.26 3.68
C PRO A 405 -10.79 -8.06 4.76
N ILE A 406 -9.74 -7.33 4.42
CA ILE A 406 -8.76 -6.88 5.43
C ILE A 406 -9.14 -5.49 5.96
N TRP A 407 -9.18 -5.36 7.28
CA TRP A 407 -9.44 -4.10 7.95
C TRP A 407 -8.12 -3.39 8.26
N LEU A 408 -7.91 -2.21 7.68
CA LEU A 408 -6.63 -1.49 7.71
C LEU A 408 -6.61 -0.35 8.73
N TYR A 409 -7.75 0.30 8.98
CA TYR A 409 -7.83 1.45 9.87
C TYR A 409 -9.18 1.54 10.58
N LYS A 410 -9.11 1.91 11.87
CA LYS A 410 -10.24 2.25 12.73
C LYS A 410 -10.07 3.69 13.24
N GLY A 411 -11.05 4.55 12.98
CA GLY A 411 -11.06 5.91 13.53
C GLY A 411 -11.57 5.99 14.97
N GLU A 412 -11.22 7.09 15.63
CA GLU A 412 -11.49 7.38 17.04
C GLU A 412 -12.20 8.72 17.22
N GLY A 413 -12.80 8.92 18.40
CA GLY A 413 -13.49 10.16 18.77
C GLY A 413 -14.64 10.58 17.87
N LEU A 414 -15.30 9.62 17.21
CA LEU A 414 -16.43 9.92 16.34
C LEU A 414 -17.72 10.11 17.15
N PRO A 415 -18.65 10.96 16.68
CA PRO A 415 -19.98 11.07 17.27
C PRO A 415 -20.66 9.71 17.39
N LYS A 416 -21.49 9.53 18.42
CA LYS A 416 -22.25 8.29 18.65
C LYS A 416 -23.01 7.90 17.38
N GLY A 417 -22.84 6.65 16.94
CA GLY A 417 -23.48 6.12 15.73
C GLY A 417 -22.71 6.35 14.43
N TYR A 418 -21.53 6.97 14.47
CA TYR A 418 -20.63 7.13 13.31
C TYR A 418 -19.37 6.26 13.46
N ILE A 419 -18.83 5.85 12.31
CA ILE A 419 -17.56 5.11 12.19
C ILE A 419 -16.71 5.72 11.09
N SER A 420 -15.39 5.54 11.17
CA SER A 420 -14.43 5.84 10.13
C SER A 420 -13.55 4.61 9.99
N SER A 421 -13.44 4.13 8.76
CA SER A 421 -12.85 2.82 8.47
C SER A 421 -12.15 2.85 7.12
N ILE A 422 -11.04 2.14 7.01
CA ILE A 422 -10.41 1.82 5.73
C ILE A 422 -10.31 0.30 5.65
N VAL A 423 -10.94 -0.28 4.64
CA VAL A 423 -10.95 -1.73 4.36
C VAL A 423 -10.46 -1.97 2.94
N SER A 424 -9.72 -3.05 2.71
CA SER A 424 -9.24 -3.43 1.38
C SER A 424 -9.82 -4.78 0.97
N PHE A 425 -10.54 -4.79 -0.15
CA PHE A 425 -11.09 -5.96 -0.83
C PHE A 425 -11.48 -5.53 -2.26
N GLY A 426 -12.05 -6.44 -3.05
CA GLY A 426 -12.40 -6.16 -4.44
C GLY A 426 -13.72 -5.45 -4.66
N ASN A 427 -13.90 -4.90 -5.87
CA ASN A 427 -15.23 -4.52 -6.33
C ASN A 427 -16.00 -5.79 -6.76
N PRO A 428 -17.15 -6.15 -6.14
CA PRO A 428 -17.90 -7.36 -6.47
C PRO A 428 -18.29 -7.47 -7.94
N ALA A 429 -18.62 -6.34 -8.58
CA ALA A 429 -18.94 -6.32 -10.00
C ALA A 429 -17.75 -6.82 -10.83
N LEU A 430 -16.53 -6.32 -10.58
CA LEU A 430 -15.33 -6.75 -11.31
C LEU A 430 -14.89 -8.17 -10.90
N TRP A 431 -14.79 -8.45 -9.61
CA TRP A 431 -14.16 -9.67 -9.11
C TRP A 431 -15.01 -10.91 -9.39
N TRP A 432 -16.31 -10.86 -9.11
CA TRP A 432 -17.17 -12.02 -9.31
C TRP A 432 -17.43 -12.28 -10.79
N THR A 433 -17.72 -11.25 -11.59
CA THR A 433 -17.88 -11.44 -13.04
C THR A 433 -16.57 -11.83 -13.72
N GLY A 434 -15.44 -11.28 -13.27
CA GLY A 434 -14.11 -11.69 -13.72
C GLY A 434 -13.81 -13.15 -13.38
N GLY A 435 -14.11 -13.58 -12.15
CA GLY A 435 -13.97 -14.97 -11.72
C GLY A 435 -14.84 -15.92 -12.54
N ILE A 436 -16.11 -15.58 -12.77
CA ILE A 436 -17.00 -16.33 -13.66
C ILE A 436 -16.44 -16.39 -15.08
N THR A 437 -15.87 -15.29 -15.58
CA THR A 437 -15.28 -15.24 -16.93
C THR A 437 -14.03 -16.11 -17.03
N VAL A 438 -13.22 -16.20 -15.96
CA VAL A 438 -12.09 -17.15 -15.89
C VAL A 438 -12.61 -18.58 -16.00
N LEU A 439 -13.62 -18.95 -15.19
CA LEU A 439 -14.21 -20.29 -15.24
C LEU A 439 -14.81 -20.59 -16.63
N PHE A 440 -15.54 -19.64 -17.19
CA PHE A 440 -16.09 -19.73 -18.54
C PHE A 440 -15.01 -19.97 -19.60
N ALA A 441 -13.88 -19.26 -19.52
CA ALA A 441 -12.76 -19.44 -20.42
C ALA A 441 -12.10 -20.81 -20.32
N LEU A 442 -12.05 -21.41 -19.13
CA LEU A 442 -11.52 -22.75 -18.94
C LEU A 442 -12.41 -23.84 -19.52
N VAL A 443 -13.74 -23.66 -19.52
CA VAL A 443 -14.70 -24.66 -20.00
C VAL A 443 -15.17 -24.45 -21.44
N THR A 444 -14.82 -23.31 -22.06
CA THR A 444 -15.27 -22.94 -23.41
C THR A 444 -14.09 -22.87 -24.39
N PRO A 445 -13.76 -23.96 -25.10
CA PRO A 445 -12.61 -24.00 -26.00
C PRO A 445 -12.62 -22.92 -27.09
N ALA A 446 -13.80 -22.54 -27.58
CA ALA A 446 -13.95 -21.47 -28.57
C ALA A 446 -13.44 -20.13 -28.04
N PHE A 447 -13.76 -19.79 -26.79
CA PHE A 447 -13.28 -18.56 -26.16
C PHE A 447 -11.79 -18.68 -25.78
N LEU A 448 -11.34 -19.82 -25.26
CA LEU A 448 -9.93 -20.04 -24.92
C LEU A 448 -8.98 -19.89 -26.13
N LYS A 449 -9.45 -20.25 -27.32
CA LYS A 449 -8.70 -20.12 -28.58
C LYS A 449 -8.66 -18.70 -29.13
N ARG A 450 -9.44 -17.75 -28.59
CA ARG A 450 -9.39 -16.35 -29.00
C ARG A 450 -8.01 -15.76 -28.70
N GLN A 451 -7.58 -14.86 -29.56
CA GLN A 451 -6.27 -14.23 -29.46
C GLN A 451 -6.12 -13.56 -28.09
N GLY A 452 -5.04 -13.90 -27.38
CA GLY A 452 -4.71 -13.30 -26.09
C GLY A 452 -5.33 -13.96 -24.86
N VAL A 453 -6.46 -14.67 -24.96
CA VAL A 453 -7.14 -15.26 -23.79
C VAL A 453 -6.21 -16.19 -23.02
N PHE A 454 -5.56 -17.13 -23.72
CA PHE A 454 -4.58 -18.02 -23.11
C PHE A 454 -3.41 -17.25 -22.44
N TRP A 455 -2.90 -16.18 -23.06
CA TRP A 455 -1.82 -15.37 -22.48
C TRP A 455 -2.28 -14.63 -21.22
N ILE A 456 -3.48 -14.06 -21.23
CA ILE A 456 -4.08 -13.37 -20.09
C ILE A 456 -4.31 -14.36 -18.94
N LEU A 457 -4.81 -15.57 -19.22
CA LEU A 457 -4.99 -16.60 -18.21
C LEU A 457 -3.65 -17.05 -17.60
N VAL A 458 -2.60 -17.24 -18.39
CA VAL A 458 -1.28 -17.57 -17.84
C VAL A 458 -0.75 -16.41 -16.98
N ALA A 459 -0.95 -15.16 -17.38
CA ALA A 459 -0.58 -14.00 -16.57
C ALA A 459 -1.38 -13.92 -15.26
N PHE A 460 -2.68 -14.20 -15.30
CA PHE A 460 -3.53 -14.28 -14.11
C PHE A 460 -3.09 -15.42 -13.17
N PHE A 461 -2.97 -16.64 -13.69
CA PHE A 461 -2.64 -17.82 -12.88
C PHE A 461 -1.21 -17.79 -12.35
N SER A 462 -0.27 -17.14 -13.05
CA SER A 462 1.07 -16.94 -12.49
C SER A 462 1.04 -16.11 -11.21
N GLN A 463 0.09 -15.17 -11.07
CA GLN A 463 -0.07 -14.37 -9.85
C GLN A 463 -0.87 -15.07 -8.77
N TYR A 464 -1.70 -16.05 -9.13
CA TYR A 464 -2.62 -16.70 -8.22
C TYR A 464 -2.12 -18.05 -7.69
N VAL A 465 -1.73 -18.96 -8.58
CA VAL A 465 -1.39 -20.36 -8.24
C VAL A 465 -0.25 -20.49 -7.23
N PRO A 466 0.83 -19.68 -7.27
CA PRO A 466 1.89 -19.81 -6.28
C PRO A 466 1.43 -19.66 -4.83
N TRP A 467 0.38 -18.88 -4.56
CA TRP A 467 -0.19 -18.74 -3.22
C TRP A 467 -0.81 -20.02 -2.66
N MET A 468 -1.16 -20.98 -3.53
CA MET A 468 -1.63 -22.30 -3.11
C MET A 468 -0.54 -23.10 -2.38
N LEU A 469 0.73 -22.76 -2.62
CA LEU A 469 1.89 -23.44 -2.08
C LEU A 469 2.54 -22.67 -0.91
N VAL A 470 2.04 -21.48 -0.56
CA VAL A 470 2.62 -20.64 0.50
C VAL A 470 2.05 -21.06 1.86
N PRO A 471 2.86 -21.59 2.80
CA PRO A 471 2.36 -22.12 4.07
C PRO A 471 2.18 -21.05 5.16
N ARG A 472 2.77 -19.87 4.98
CA ARG A 472 2.68 -18.77 5.96
C ARG A 472 1.35 -18.05 5.90
N ILE A 473 1.12 -17.17 6.88
CA ILE A 473 -0.05 -16.30 6.93
C ILE A 473 -0.15 -15.41 5.67
N THR A 474 -1.36 -15.29 5.12
CA THR A 474 -1.65 -14.52 3.91
C THR A 474 -2.95 -13.72 4.05
N PHE A 475 -3.16 -12.80 3.12
CA PHE A 475 -4.19 -11.76 3.18
C PHE A 475 -4.73 -11.46 1.78
N ILE A 476 -5.97 -11.00 1.69
CA ILE A 476 -6.67 -10.75 0.42
C ILE A 476 -5.96 -9.77 -0.52
N TYR A 477 -5.16 -8.82 -0.01
CA TYR A 477 -4.43 -7.87 -0.87
C TYR A 477 -3.37 -8.54 -1.76
N HIS A 478 -2.96 -9.78 -1.46
CA HIS A 478 -2.08 -10.56 -2.34
C HIS A 478 -2.75 -10.91 -3.69
N TYR A 479 -4.09 -10.88 -3.75
CA TYR A 479 -4.84 -11.06 -4.99
C TYR A 479 -4.77 -9.83 -5.93
N TYR A 480 -4.27 -8.67 -5.45
CA TYR A 480 -4.24 -7.43 -6.23
C TYR A 480 -3.54 -7.59 -7.60
N GLY A 481 -2.46 -8.38 -7.66
CA GLY A 481 -1.74 -8.66 -8.91
C GLY A 481 -2.58 -9.37 -9.99
N CYS A 482 -3.67 -10.04 -9.60
CA CYS A 482 -4.58 -10.73 -10.52
C CYS A 482 -5.59 -9.77 -11.17
N VAL A 483 -5.95 -8.68 -10.48
CA VAL A 483 -7.09 -7.80 -10.84
C VAL A 483 -6.94 -7.10 -12.20
N PRO A 484 -5.75 -6.58 -12.59
CA PRO A 484 -5.56 -6.03 -13.93
C PRO A 484 -5.90 -7.02 -15.04
N PHE A 485 -5.51 -8.29 -14.88
CA PHE A 485 -5.74 -9.34 -15.87
C PHE A 485 -7.22 -9.76 -15.93
N LEU A 486 -7.94 -9.72 -14.81
CA LEU A 486 -9.40 -9.91 -14.80
C LEU A 486 -10.11 -8.82 -15.61
N ALA A 487 -9.73 -7.56 -15.42
CA ALA A 487 -10.31 -6.44 -16.15
C ALA A 487 -10.05 -6.55 -17.66
N VAL A 488 -8.82 -6.93 -18.06
CA VAL A 488 -8.48 -7.17 -19.47
C VAL A 488 -9.27 -8.36 -20.04
N LEU A 489 -9.38 -9.47 -19.28
CA LEU A 489 -10.14 -10.65 -19.72
C LEU A 489 -11.61 -10.32 -19.96
N LEU A 490 -12.22 -9.50 -19.10
CA LEU A 490 -13.59 -9.01 -19.31
C LEU A 490 -13.71 -8.13 -20.56
N GLY A 491 -12.71 -7.29 -20.85
CA GLY A 491 -12.64 -6.55 -22.11
C GLY A 491 -12.66 -7.48 -23.32
N VAL A 492 -11.87 -8.56 -23.29
CA VAL A 492 -11.85 -9.59 -24.35
C VAL A 492 -13.18 -10.35 -24.42
N PHE A 493 -13.77 -10.69 -23.28
CA PHE A 493 -15.06 -11.38 -23.22
C PHE A 493 -16.19 -10.55 -23.84
N PHE A 494 -16.31 -9.27 -23.52
CA PHE A 494 -17.34 -8.41 -24.11
C PHE A 494 -17.08 -8.10 -25.58
N ALA A 495 -15.82 -7.98 -26.00
CA ALA A 495 -15.50 -7.87 -27.41
C ALA A 495 -16.00 -9.11 -28.18
N TRP A 496 -15.72 -10.29 -27.64
CA TRP A 496 -16.18 -11.55 -28.23
C TRP A 496 -17.71 -11.66 -28.24
N LEU A 497 -18.37 -11.35 -27.13
CA LEU A 497 -19.83 -11.44 -27.00
C LEU A 497 -20.57 -10.47 -27.95
N GLU A 498 -20.02 -9.28 -28.16
CA GLU A 498 -20.61 -8.24 -29.00
C GLU A 498 -20.39 -8.44 -30.50
N GLU A 499 -19.41 -9.26 -30.90
CA GLU A 499 -19.24 -9.69 -32.30
C GLU A 499 -20.47 -10.45 -32.80
N ASP A 500 -20.96 -11.41 -32.00
CA ASP A 500 -22.10 -12.26 -32.36
C ASP A 500 -23.45 -11.58 -32.01
N ASN A 501 -23.49 -10.79 -30.93
CA ASN A 501 -24.69 -10.10 -30.50
C ASN A 501 -24.39 -8.62 -30.13
N PRO A 502 -24.53 -7.68 -31.09
CA PRO A 502 -24.28 -6.27 -30.82
C PRO A 502 -25.14 -5.65 -29.72
N ARG A 503 -26.31 -6.24 -29.39
CA ARG A 503 -27.17 -5.79 -28.27
C ARG A 503 -26.55 -6.11 -26.91
N ALA A 504 -25.64 -7.07 -26.83
CA ALA A 504 -24.94 -7.43 -25.60
C ALA A 504 -24.09 -6.28 -25.02
N ARG A 505 -23.82 -5.23 -25.82
CA ARG A 505 -23.20 -3.98 -25.34
C ARG A 505 -23.90 -3.37 -24.13
N ILE A 506 -25.20 -3.61 -23.96
CA ILE A 506 -25.93 -3.13 -22.79
C ILE A 506 -25.35 -3.71 -21.50
N TRP A 507 -24.96 -4.99 -21.51
CA TRP A 507 -24.41 -5.68 -20.34
C TRP A 507 -23.02 -5.17 -19.98
N ARG A 508 -22.20 -4.79 -20.98
CA ARG A 508 -20.92 -4.11 -20.75
C ARG A 508 -21.13 -2.81 -19.97
N TRP A 509 -22.10 -1.99 -20.38
CA TRP A 509 -22.42 -0.74 -19.69
C TRP A 509 -23.10 -0.94 -18.33
N VAL A 510 -23.97 -1.94 -18.19
CA VAL A 510 -24.57 -2.33 -16.90
C VAL A 510 -23.48 -2.74 -15.92
N LEU A 511 -22.50 -3.53 -16.35
CA LEU A 511 -21.39 -3.94 -15.51
C LEU A 511 -20.52 -2.75 -15.08
N LEU A 512 -20.19 -1.85 -16.02
CA LEU A 512 -19.41 -0.65 -15.70
C LEU A 512 -20.18 0.29 -14.76
N GLY A 513 -21.47 0.53 -15.04
CA GLY A 513 -22.34 1.34 -14.19
C GLY A 513 -22.50 0.75 -12.79
N GLY A 514 -22.66 -0.58 -12.69
CA GLY A 514 -22.70 -1.31 -11.44
C GLY A 514 -21.40 -1.18 -10.66
N ALA A 515 -20.24 -1.33 -11.30
CA ALA A 515 -18.95 -1.16 -10.66
C ALA A 515 -18.75 0.28 -10.13
N ALA A 516 -19.11 1.30 -10.92
CA ALA A 516 -19.05 2.69 -10.51
C ALA A 516 -20.01 3.00 -9.35
N ALA A 517 -21.26 2.50 -9.40
CA ALA A 517 -22.24 2.66 -8.34
C ALA A 517 -21.78 2.00 -7.04
N LEU A 518 -21.22 0.79 -7.12
CA LEU A 518 -20.63 0.10 -5.97
C LEU A 518 -19.43 0.86 -5.41
N PHE A 519 -18.59 1.45 -6.26
CA PHE A 519 -17.48 2.28 -5.79
C PHE A 519 -17.98 3.47 -4.97
N VAL A 520 -19.02 4.17 -5.44
CA VAL A 520 -19.64 5.28 -4.69
C VAL A 520 -20.28 4.79 -3.39
N LEU A 521 -20.99 3.66 -3.42
CA LEU A 521 -21.67 3.07 -2.25
C LEU A 521 -20.67 2.71 -1.14
N PHE A 522 -19.55 2.08 -1.51
CA PHE A 522 -18.52 1.65 -0.57
C PHE A 522 -17.47 2.73 -0.27
N TYR A 523 -17.43 3.83 -1.03
CA TYR A 523 -16.43 4.89 -0.91
C TYR A 523 -16.12 5.33 0.53
N PRO A 524 -17.10 5.52 1.43
CA PRO A 524 -16.79 5.97 2.78
C PRO A 524 -15.87 5.03 3.56
N ILE A 525 -16.09 3.71 3.47
CA ILE A 525 -15.27 2.71 4.16
C ILE A 525 -13.99 2.33 3.41
N LEU A 526 -13.86 2.75 2.15
CA LEU A 526 -12.62 2.62 1.38
C LEU A 526 -11.68 3.82 1.61
N SER A 527 -12.24 4.99 1.91
CA SER A 527 -11.50 6.26 1.98
C SER A 527 -11.18 6.75 3.40
N GLY A 528 -11.84 6.19 4.42
CA GLY A 528 -11.74 6.68 5.80
C GLY A 528 -12.73 7.81 6.13
N LEU A 529 -13.74 8.06 5.28
CA LEU A 529 -14.73 9.08 5.58
C LEU A 529 -15.64 8.64 6.74
N PRO A 530 -15.93 9.55 7.68
CA PRO A 530 -16.95 9.31 8.69
C PRO A 530 -18.31 9.00 8.05
N VAL A 531 -18.93 7.91 8.47
CA VAL A 531 -20.21 7.44 7.94
C VAL A 531 -21.05 6.82 9.04
N SER A 532 -22.37 6.86 8.88
CA SER A 532 -23.29 6.20 9.81
C SER A 532 -23.01 4.71 9.92
N ARG A 533 -22.88 4.22 11.15
CA ARG A 533 -22.73 2.79 11.46
C ARG A 533 -23.94 1.99 10.95
N VAL A 534 -25.14 2.55 11.03
CA VAL A 534 -26.38 1.90 10.54
C VAL A 534 -26.32 1.70 9.04
N TYR A 535 -25.82 2.69 8.29
CA TYR A 535 -25.62 2.57 6.86
C TYR A 535 -24.67 1.41 6.51
N VAL A 536 -23.52 1.35 7.18
CA VAL A 536 -22.54 0.28 6.95
C VAL A 536 -23.09 -1.09 7.32
N ALA A 537 -23.77 -1.19 8.46
CA ALA A 537 -24.35 -2.45 8.94
C ALA A 537 -25.48 -2.98 8.04
N ARG A 538 -26.35 -2.09 7.52
CA ARG A 538 -27.52 -2.48 6.71
C ARG A 538 -27.22 -2.65 5.22
N PHE A 539 -26.36 -1.81 4.65
CA PHE A 539 -26.18 -1.75 3.20
C PHE A 539 -24.83 -2.27 2.69
N LEU A 540 -23.77 -2.19 3.51
CA LEU A 540 -22.43 -2.57 3.06
C LEU A 540 -22.01 -3.96 3.52
N ARG A 541 -22.46 -4.41 4.69
CA ARG A 541 -22.11 -5.72 5.25
C ARG A 541 -22.91 -6.85 4.59
N TRP A 542 -22.50 -7.25 3.39
CA TRP A 542 -23.18 -8.29 2.61
C TRP A 542 -22.94 -9.70 3.13
N PHE A 543 -21.75 -9.95 3.70
CA PHE A 543 -21.45 -11.21 4.40
C PHE A 543 -21.23 -10.96 5.90
N PRO A 544 -21.60 -11.93 6.76
CA PRO A 544 -21.31 -11.84 8.20
C PRO A 544 -19.83 -11.68 8.53
N SER A 545 -18.96 -12.23 7.69
CA SER A 545 -17.50 -12.16 7.80
C SER A 545 -16.90 -10.80 7.40
N TRP A 546 -17.70 -9.89 6.83
CA TRP A 546 -17.24 -8.55 6.44
C TRP A 546 -17.20 -7.63 7.66
N THR A 547 -16.03 -7.59 8.29
CA THR A 547 -15.76 -6.74 9.46
C THR A 547 -15.26 -5.37 9.03
N PHE A 548 -16.10 -4.35 9.18
CA PHE A 548 -15.78 -2.95 8.83
C PHE A 548 -15.67 -2.02 10.03
N PHE A 549 -16.06 -2.48 11.22
CA PHE A 549 -16.00 -1.74 12.48
C PHE A 549 -16.05 -2.73 13.66
N SER A 550 -15.70 -2.25 14.86
CA SER A 550 -15.79 -3.02 16.12
C SER A 550 -16.63 -2.29 17.18
N GLY A 551 -17.26 -3.06 18.08
CA GLY A 551 -18.24 -2.61 19.08
C GLY A 551 -19.65 -3.13 18.77
N GLY A 552 -20.33 -3.71 19.76
CA GLY A 552 -21.69 -4.28 19.66
C GLY A 552 -22.77 -3.23 19.42
N GLU A 553 -23.97 -3.65 18.98
CA GLU A 553 -25.14 -2.77 18.86
C GLU A 553 -25.43 -1.99 20.14
#